data_AF-A0A0F9UUY4-F1
#
_entry.id   AF-A0A0F9UUY4-F1
#
_cell.length_a   1.000
_cell.length_b   1.000
_cell.length_c   1.000
_cell.angle_alpha   90.00
_cell.angle_beta   90.00
_cell.angle_gamma   90.00
#
_symmetry.space_group_name_H-M   'P 1'
#
loop_
_entity.id
_entity.type
_entity.pdbx_description
1 polymer ?
#
loop_
_entity_poly.entity_id
_entity_poly.type
_entity_poly.pdbx_seq_one_letter_code
_entity_poly.pdbx_strand_id
1 'polypeptide(L)'
;MSKDGNDSNLAFGVTSTTPEVRFIASLSDGRTVIQDDRPGKEHAWIRLSKWIKANSNISISNLRLQGLKGKDIKMPPNQKGYFLGKKQNATWGGSQSNYLGIGYYDGQIVNVVWHRQPKFDHSFTENRTVANAGFFLIKNS
;
A
#
# COMPACT_ATOMS: atom_id res chain seq x y z
N MET A 1 22.06 -6.27 21.80
CA MET A 1 22.15 -5.49 20.54
C MET A 1 20.73 -5.22 20.07
N SER A 2 20.22 -4.01 20.26
CA SER A 2 18.86 -3.61 19.87
C SER A 2 18.72 -3.67 18.34
N LYS A 3 17.90 -4.61 17.86
CA LYS A 3 17.57 -4.83 16.44
C LYS A 3 16.45 -3.89 15.96
N ASP A 4 16.33 -2.72 16.57
CA ASP A 4 15.18 -1.83 16.36
C ASP A 4 15.62 -0.66 15.49
N GLY A 5 15.77 -0.94 14.19
CA GLY A 5 15.95 0.07 13.16
C GLY A 5 14.70 0.93 13.04
N ASN A 6 14.52 1.85 13.98
CA ASN A 6 13.59 2.99 13.94
C ASN A 6 12.12 2.65 13.58
N ASP A 7 11.59 1.62 14.23
CA ASP A 7 10.17 1.24 14.18
C ASP A 7 9.20 2.39 14.45
N SER A 8 9.66 3.45 15.14
CA SER A 8 8.90 4.67 15.44
C SER A 8 8.30 5.37 14.20
N ASN A 9 8.86 5.11 13.02
CA ASN A 9 8.39 5.68 11.75
C ASN A 9 7.27 4.88 11.08
N LEU A 10 6.97 3.67 11.55
CA LEU A 10 5.87 2.85 11.05
C LEU A 10 4.72 2.86 12.05
N ALA A 11 3.49 2.73 11.56
CA ALA A 11 2.33 2.54 12.41
C ALA A 11 1.98 1.06 12.47
N PHE A 12 2.26 0.42 13.61
CA PHE A 12 1.89 -0.97 13.87
C PHE A 12 0.52 -1.14 14.55
N GLY A 13 -0.14 -0.01 14.85
CA GLY A 13 -1.46 0.03 15.48
C GLY A 13 -2.30 1.17 14.90
N VAL A 14 -3.60 1.11 15.13
CA VAL A 14 -4.53 2.19 14.72
C VAL A 14 -4.28 3.41 15.61
N THR A 15 -4.17 4.57 14.98
CA THR A 15 -3.99 5.87 15.65
C THR A 15 -5.13 6.81 15.26
N SER A 16 -5.24 7.96 15.93
CA SER A 16 -6.19 9.02 15.55
C SER A 16 -6.00 9.55 14.13
N THR A 17 -4.80 9.37 13.54
CA THR A 17 -4.47 9.78 12.17
C THR A 17 -4.67 8.66 11.13
N THR A 18 -5.09 7.48 11.56
CA THR A 18 -5.28 6.33 10.68
C THR A 18 -6.61 6.47 9.93
N PRO A 19 -6.61 6.53 8.59
CA PRO A 19 -7.85 6.63 7.80
C PRO A 19 -8.76 5.42 8.00
N GLU A 20 -10.07 5.58 7.83
CA GLU A 20 -11.03 4.46 7.87
C GLU A 20 -10.80 3.49 6.68
N VAL A 21 -10.63 4.05 5.48
CA VAL A 21 -10.21 3.31 4.28
C VAL A 21 -8.70 3.39 4.14
N ARG A 22 -8.01 2.26 4.23
CA ARG A 22 -6.55 2.21 4.42
C ARG A 22 -5.94 0.95 3.84
N PHE A 23 -4.70 1.04 3.37
CA PHE A 23 -3.93 -0.17 3.13
C PHE A 23 -3.29 -0.69 4.41
N ILE A 24 -3.11 -2.00 4.45
CA ILE A 24 -2.56 -2.75 5.57
C ILE A 24 -1.59 -3.79 5.00
N ALA A 25 -0.32 -3.70 5.38
CA ALA A 25 0.73 -4.61 4.96
C ALA A 25 1.12 -5.54 6.12
N SER A 26 1.06 -6.85 5.92
CA SER A 26 1.59 -7.82 6.86
C SER A 26 3.03 -8.13 6.52
N LEU A 27 3.88 -8.23 7.54
CA LEU A 27 5.31 -8.51 7.41
C LEU A 27 5.59 -9.99 7.68
N SER A 28 6.75 -10.47 7.23
CA SER A 28 7.19 -11.86 7.40
C SER A 28 7.46 -12.27 8.85
N ASP A 29 7.60 -11.31 9.76
CA ASP A 29 7.78 -11.54 11.20
C ASP A 29 6.47 -11.49 12.01
N GLY A 30 5.33 -11.42 11.33
CA GLY A 30 4.00 -11.38 11.94
C GLY A 30 3.51 -9.98 12.30
N ARG A 31 4.34 -8.93 12.21
CA ARG A 31 3.88 -7.55 12.43
C ARG A 31 3.01 -7.07 11.28
N THR A 32 2.19 -6.05 11.54
CA THR A 32 1.32 -5.44 10.54
C THR A 32 1.50 -3.93 10.53
N VAL A 33 1.80 -3.36 9.38
CA VAL A 33 1.93 -1.92 9.16
C VAL A 33 0.62 -1.40 8.57
N ILE A 34 0.07 -0.37 9.21
CA ILE A 34 -1.19 0.25 8.87
C ILE A 34 -0.92 1.63 8.26
N GLN A 35 -1.69 2.02 7.24
CA GLN A 35 -1.57 3.36 6.69
C GLN A 35 -1.81 4.43 7.75
N ASP A 36 -0.87 5.36 7.89
CA ASP A 36 -0.99 6.51 8.76
C ASP A 36 -0.50 7.79 8.03
N ASP A 37 -1.47 8.61 7.64
CA ASP A 37 -1.25 9.86 6.89
C ASP A 37 -1.04 11.02 7.90
N ARG A 38 0.00 10.89 8.74
CA ARG A 38 0.37 11.90 9.74
C ARG A 38 0.81 13.21 9.06
N PRO A 39 0.31 14.39 9.49
CA PRO A 39 0.79 15.68 8.99
C PRO A 39 2.30 15.87 9.19
N GLY A 40 2.99 16.46 8.20
CA GLY A 40 4.41 16.77 8.28
C GLY A 40 5.37 15.57 8.20
N LYS A 41 4.87 14.36 7.91
CA LYS A 41 5.68 13.16 7.67
C LYS A 41 5.57 12.73 6.20
N GLU A 42 6.64 12.13 5.67
CA GLU A 42 6.60 11.46 4.35
C GLU A 42 5.49 10.41 4.31
N HIS A 43 4.93 10.08 3.15
CA HIS A 43 3.85 9.08 3.05
C HIS A 43 4.22 7.73 3.70
N ALA A 44 3.25 7.06 4.35
CA ALA A 44 3.48 5.81 5.11
C ALA A 44 4.23 4.73 4.32
N TRP A 45 3.92 4.58 3.04
CA TRP A 45 4.54 3.58 2.17
C TRP A 45 5.96 3.91 1.74
N ILE A 46 6.31 5.19 1.68
CA ILE A 46 7.70 5.61 1.48
C ILE A 46 8.51 5.23 2.73
N ARG A 47 7.96 5.49 3.92
CA ARG A 47 8.58 5.08 5.19
C ARG A 47 8.75 3.56 5.27
N LEU A 48 7.73 2.79 4.91
CA LEU A 48 7.80 1.33 4.84
C LEU A 48 8.85 0.83 3.84
N SER A 49 8.89 1.39 2.63
CA SER A 49 9.88 1.03 1.62
C SER A 49 11.32 1.26 2.10
N LYS A 50 11.58 2.41 2.75
CA LYS A 50 12.88 2.70 3.36
C LYS A 50 13.21 1.73 4.50
N TRP A 51 12.23 1.42 5.36
CA TRP A 51 12.41 0.50 6.48
C TRP A 51 12.71 -0.93 6.03
N ILE A 52 12.04 -1.45 5.00
CA ILE A 52 12.31 -2.79 4.44
C ILE A 52 13.72 -2.87 3.86
N LYS A 53 14.18 -1.83 3.18
CA LYS A 53 15.56 -1.78 2.67
C LYS A 53 16.61 -1.81 3.78
N ALA A 54 16.31 -1.21 4.94
CA ALA A 54 17.17 -1.24 6.11
C ALA A 54 17.08 -2.57 6.90
N ASN A 55 15.96 -3.30 6.76
CA ASN A 55 15.70 -4.58 7.42
C ASN A 55 15.53 -5.68 6.38
N SER A 56 16.59 -6.00 5.65
CA SER A 56 16.55 -6.87 4.46
C SER A 56 16.09 -8.31 4.73
N ASN A 57 16.11 -8.75 6.00
CA ASN A 57 15.57 -10.03 6.44
C ASN A 57 14.03 -10.02 6.61
N ILE A 58 13.39 -8.87 6.48
CA ILE A 58 11.95 -8.69 6.57
C ILE A 58 11.39 -8.37 5.20
N SER A 59 10.27 -9.00 4.86
CA SER A 59 9.54 -8.77 3.62
C SER A 59 8.06 -8.53 3.92
N ILE A 60 7.34 -7.94 2.96
CA ILE A 60 5.88 -7.89 2.99
C ILE A 60 5.37 -9.27 2.59
N SER A 61 4.65 -9.94 3.49
CA SER A 61 4.06 -11.26 3.26
C SER A 61 2.64 -11.18 2.72
N ASN A 62 1.93 -10.08 2.97
CA ASN A 62 0.57 -9.85 2.48
C ASN A 62 0.25 -8.35 2.38
N LEU A 63 -0.62 -7.98 1.46
CA LEU A 63 -1.18 -6.64 1.35
C LEU A 63 -2.70 -6.71 1.23
N ARG A 64 -3.40 -5.90 2.02
CA ARG A 64 -4.84 -5.69 1.87
C ARG A 64 -5.22 -4.22 1.88
N LEU A 65 -6.29 -3.88 1.18
CA LEU A 65 -6.95 -2.58 1.25
C LEU A 65 -8.26 -2.78 2.01
N GLN A 66 -8.34 -2.20 3.21
CA GLN A 66 -9.53 -2.19 4.04
C GLN A 66 -10.43 -1.04 3.60
N GLY A 67 -11.65 -1.38 3.20
CA GLY A 67 -12.72 -0.44 2.86
C GLY A 67 -13.72 -0.24 3.99
N LEU A 68 -14.77 0.53 3.70
CA LEU A 68 -15.88 0.74 4.62
C LEU A 68 -16.63 -0.57 4.89
N LYS A 69 -17.23 -0.66 6.09
CA LYS A 69 -18.07 -1.80 6.51
C LYS A 69 -17.38 -3.18 6.40
N GLY A 70 -16.05 -3.22 6.59
CA GLY A 70 -15.28 -4.47 6.64
C GLY A 70 -15.01 -5.10 5.26
N LYS A 71 -15.25 -4.38 4.16
CA LYS A 71 -14.90 -4.87 2.82
C LYS A 71 -13.38 -4.82 2.62
N ASP A 72 -12.73 -5.98 2.69
CA ASP A 72 -11.29 -6.10 2.47
C ASP A 72 -10.98 -6.63 1.07
N ILE A 73 -10.11 -5.93 0.33
CA ILE A 73 -9.51 -6.44 -0.91
C ILE A 73 -8.12 -6.95 -0.56
N LYS A 74 -7.87 -8.24 -0.78
CA LYS A 74 -6.61 -8.91 -0.43
C LYS A 74 -5.84 -9.26 -1.69
N MET A 75 -4.54 -8.99 -1.68
CA MET A 75 -3.64 -9.46 -2.73
C MET A 75 -3.18 -10.90 -2.43
N PRO A 76 -2.72 -11.63 -3.46
CA PRO A 76 -2.03 -12.90 -3.24
C PRO A 76 -0.90 -12.73 -2.22
N PRO A 77 -0.71 -13.68 -1.29
CA PRO A 77 0.37 -13.62 -0.31
C PRO A 77 1.73 -13.92 -0.96
N ASN A 78 2.81 -13.57 -0.26
CA ASN A 78 4.21 -13.90 -0.55
C ASN A 78 4.67 -13.54 -1.97
N GLN A 79 4.22 -12.40 -2.48
CA GLN A 79 4.61 -11.91 -3.81
C GLN A 79 6.00 -11.26 -3.79
N LYS A 80 6.59 -11.03 -4.97
CA LYS A 80 7.90 -10.37 -5.10
C LYS A 80 7.85 -8.88 -4.81
N GLY A 81 6.65 -8.31 -4.72
CA GLY A 81 6.43 -6.96 -4.25
C GLY A 81 4.94 -6.62 -4.25
N TYR A 82 4.64 -5.46 -3.70
CA TYR A 82 3.27 -4.97 -3.55
C TYR A 82 3.14 -3.52 -3.98
N PHE A 83 2.02 -3.20 -4.63
CA PHE A 83 1.73 -1.89 -5.17
C PHE A 83 0.62 -1.20 -4.37
N LEU A 84 0.85 0.07 -4.03
CA LEU A 84 -0.09 0.91 -3.29
C LEU A 84 -0.13 2.29 -3.95
N GLY A 85 -1.21 2.60 -4.66
CA GLY A 85 -1.35 3.83 -5.45
C GLY A 85 -2.58 4.65 -5.08
N LYS A 86 -2.51 5.96 -5.33
CA LYS A 86 -3.66 6.87 -5.33
C LYS A 86 -3.68 7.57 -6.69
N LYS A 87 -4.84 7.66 -7.34
CA LYS A 87 -5.03 8.37 -8.62
C LYS A 87 -6.23 9.28 -8.50
N GLN A 88 -6.10 10.51 -9.00
CA GLN A 88 -7.23 11.41 -9.19
C GLN A 88 -7.50 11.46 -10.69
N ASN A 89 -8.76 11.30 -11.09
CA ASN A 89 -9.17 11.55 -12.46
C ASN A 89 -10.19 12.68 -12.47
N ALA A 90 -9.84 13.78 -13.15
CA ALA A 90 -10.73 14.89 -13.40
C ALA A 90 -11.05 14.92 -14.89
N THR A 91 -12.32 14.76 -15.23
CA THR A 91 -12.82 15.04 -16.59
C THR A 91 -13.19 16.52 -16.67
N TRP A 92 -12.75 17.21 -17.72
CA TRP A 92 -13.09 18.62 -17.93
C TRP A 92 -14.63 18.79 -18.00
N GLY A 93 -15.19 19.61 -17.10
CA GLY A 93 -16.64 19.80 -16.96
C GLY A 93 -17.42 18.68 -16.25
N GLY A 94 -16.74 17.66 -15.70
CA GLY A 94 -17.37 16.52 -15.05
C GLY A 94 -16.97 16.31 -13.59
N SER A 95 -17.51 15.25 -12.97
CA SER A 95 -17.23 14.90 -11.58
C SER A 95 -15.81 14.33 -11.40
N GLN A 96 -15.04 14.89 -10.46
CA GLN A 96 -13.75 14.34 -10.06
C GLN A 96 -13.96 13.03 -9.30
N SER A 97 -13.23 11.98 -9.68
CA SER A 97 -13.23 10.70 -8.97
C SER A 97 -11.83 10.39 -8.44
N ASN A 98 -11.76 10.00 -7.17
CA ASN A 98 -10.55 9.51 -6.54
C ASN A 98 -10.51 7.98 -6.63
N TYR A 99 -9.33 7.41 -6.84
CA TYR A 99 -9.12 5.97 -6.96
C TYR A 99 -7.98 5.52 -6.04
N LEU A 100 -8.19 4.36 -5.42
CA LEU A 100 -7.17 3.62 -4.68
C LEU A 100 -6.73 2.41 -5.49
N GLY A 101 -5.43 2.31 -5.75
CA GLY A 101 -4.81 1.21 -6.47
C GLY A 101 -4.14 0.25 -5.50
N ILE A 102 -4.49 -1.02 -5.55
CA ILE A 102 -3.83 -2.10 -4.81
C ILE A 102 -3.32 -3.13 -5.81
N GLY A 103 -2.12 -3.65 -5.63
CA GLY A 103 -1.55 -4.61 -6.56
C GLY A 103 -0.41 -5.44 -6.01
N TYR A 104 0.09 -6.34 -6.85
CA TYR A 104 1.25 -7.18 -6.55
C TYR A 104 2.17 -7.30 -7.76
N TYR A 105 3.45 -7.58 -7.47
CA TYR A 105 4.47 -7.87 -8.45
C TYR A 105 4.85 -9.34 -8.36
N ASP A 106 4.68 -10.06 -9.48
CA ASP A 106 4.94 -11.51 -9.58
C ASP A 106 6.40 -11.83 -9.97
N GLY A 107 7.20 -10.81 -10.29
CA GLY A 107 8.56 -10.97 -10.83
C GLY A 107 8.68 -10.55 -12.30
N GLN A 108 7.56 -10.38 -13.01
CA GLN A 108 7.53 -9.92 -14.40
C GLN A 108 6.75 -8.62 -14.53
N ILE A 109 5.53 -8.58 -14.03
CA ILE A 109 4.61 -7.46 -14.17
C ILE A 109 3.98 -7.07 -12.83
N VAL A 110 3.55 -5.82 -12.73
CA VAL A 110 2.81 -5.31 -11.58
C VAL A 110 1.33 -5.31 -11.95
N ASN A 111 0.58 -6.23 -11.35
CA ASN A 111 -0.86 -6.36 -11.54
C ASN A 111 -1.56 -5.42 -10.55
N VAL A 112 -2.28 -4.40 -11.05
CA VAL A 112 -2.90 -3.36 -10.22
C VAL A 112 -4.40 -3.34 -10.43
N VAL A 113 -5.15 -3.34 -9.34
CA VAL A 113 -6.60 -3.17 -9.31
C VAL A 113 -6.94 -1.81 -8.72
N TRP A 114 -7.76 -1.03 -9.43
CA TRP A 114 -8.21 0.29 -9.00
C TRP A 114 -9.66 0.27 -8.51
N HIS A 115 -9.85 0.87 -7.34
CA HIS A 115 -11.14 1.01 -6.69
C HIS A 115 -11.53 2.48 -6.56
N ARG A 116 -12.73 2.83 -7.01
CA ARG A 116 -13.22 4.21 -6.98
C ARG A 116 -13.72 4.59 -5.60
N GLN A 117 -13.42 5.78 -5.13
CA GLN A 117 -13.96 6.37 -3.90
C GLN A 117 -15.15 7.30 -4.21
N PRO A 118 -16.13 7.45 -3.29
CA PRO A 118 -16.22 6.79 -1.98
C PRO A 118 -16.87 5.38 -2.02
N LYS A 119 -17.42 4.97 -3.17
CA LYS A 119 -18.21 3.72 -3.28
C LYS A 119 -17.41 2.44 -3.07
N PHE A 120 -16.09 2.51 -3.26
CA PHE A 120 -15.16 1.41 -3.08
C PHE A 120 -15.52 0.18 -3.95
N ASP A 121 -16.04 0.46 -5.14
CA ASP A 121 -16.30 -0.49 -6.21
C ASP A 121 -15.06 -0.71 -7.07
N HIS A 122 -14.91 -1.91 -7.60
CA HIS A 122 -13.91 -2.18 -8.64
C HIS A 122 -14.19 -1.26 -9.83
N SER A 123 -13.15 -0.61 -10.35
CA SER A 123 -13.26 0.25 -11.51
C SER A 123 -12.56 -0.35 -12.72
N PHE A 124 -11.28 -0.69 -12.60
CA PHE A 124 -10.51 -1.32 -13.67
C PHE A 124 -9.24 -1.97 -13.11
N THR A 125 -8.64 -2.84 -13.93
CA THR A 125 -7.35 -3.47 -13.67
C THR A 125 -6.37 -3.01 -14.75
N GLU A 126 -5.10 -2.85 -14.40
CA GLU A 126 -4.04 -2.54 -15.35
C GLU A 126 -2.75 -3.28 -14.98
N ASN A 127 -1.95 -3.58 -16.00
CA ASN A 127 -0.62 -4.12 -15.83
C ASN A 127 0.40 -2.99 -16.00
N ARG A 128 1.38 -2.93 -15.09
CA ARG A 128 2.48 -1.97 -15.17
C ARG A 128 3.81 -2.70 -15.22
N THR A 129 4.79 -2.06 -15.87
CA THR A 129 6.20 -2.41 -15.67
C THR A 129 6.67 -1.90 -14.31
N VAL A 130 7.78 -2.44 -13.80
CA VAL A 130 8.42 -1.94 -12.58
C VAL A 130 8.74 -0.44 -12.69
N ALA A 131 9.22 0.00 -13.86
CA ALA A 131 9.52 1.42 -14.12
C ALA A 131 8.26 2.30 -14.01
N ASN A 132 7.14 1.88 -14.61
CA ASN A 132 5.89 2.64 -14.60
C ASN A 132 5.15 2.58 -13.25
N ALA A 133 5.42 1.57 -12.43
CA ALA A 133 4.90 1.48 -11.06
C ALA A 133 5.64 2.46 -10.13
N GLY A 134 6.91 2.73 -10.40
CA GLY A 134 7.70 3.75 -9.70
C GLY A 134 7.73 3.54 -8.19
N PHE A 135 7.63 4.63 -7.43
CA PHE A 135 7.71 4.60 -5.96
C PHE A 135 6.55 3.87 -5.27
N PHE A 136 5.44 3.66 -5.98
CA PHE A 136 4.25 2.99 -5.45
C PHE A 136 4.42 1.46 -5.35
N LEU A 137 5.43 0.90 -6.02
CA LEU A 137 5.83 -0.49 -5.87
C LEU A 137 6.90 -0.62 -4.78
N ILE A 138 6.60 -1.43 -3.76
CA ILE A 138 7.60 -1.89 -2.79
C ILE A 138 7.97 -3.32 -3.17
N LYS A 139 9.20 -3.52 -3.63
CA LYS A 139 9.74 -4.86 -3.89
C LYS A 139 10.26 -5.47 -2.61
N ASN A 140 9.97 -6.75 -2.42
CA ASN A 140 10.63 -7.55 -1.41
C ASN A 140 12.08 -7.79 -1.83
N SER A 141 12.98 -7.77 -0.84
CA SER A 141 14.40 -8.07 -0.97
C SER A 141 14.64 -9.53 -1.33
#